data_AF-A0A3M1LNL7-F1
#
_entry.id   AF-A0A3M1LNL7-F1
#
_cell.length_a   1.000
_cell.length_b   1.000
_cell.length_c   1.000
_cell.angle_alpha   90.00
_cell.angle_beta   90.00
_cell.angle_gamma   90.00
#
_symmetry.space_group_name_H-M   'P 1'
#
loop_
_entity.id
_entity.type
_entity.pdbx_description
1 polymer ?
#
loop_
_entity_poly.entity_id
_entity_poly.type
_entity_poly.pdbx_seq_one_letter_code
_entity_poly.pdbx_strand_id
1 'polypeptide(L)'
;MFINSRYFIWYGGKMPKVTLEVEGVNDNDAARAFIEEIANQYADLSVENINISSNQITFDVNAPGMEDTTAEDIKFRIDEFISMNVPPFTVKSVNVS
;
A
#
# COMPACT_ATOMS: atom_id res chain seq x y z
N MET A 1 24.10 -2.47 -35.58
CA MET A 1 24.12 -2.90 -34.16
C MET A 1 23.56 -1.74 -33.37
N PHE A 2 22.24 -1.76 -33.11
CA PHE A 2 21.57 -0.67 -32.40
C PHE A 2 21.24 -1.16 -31.00
N ILE A 3 21.93 -0.60 -30.02
CA ILE A 3 21.66 -0.72 -28.60
C ILE A 3 20.28 -0.10 -28.34
N ASN A 4 19.28 -0.96 -28.19
CA ASN A 4 17.91 -0.55 -27.88
C ASN A 4 17.81 -0.31 -26.36
N SER A 5 18.30 0.85 -25.91
CA SER A 5 18.05 1.36 -24.57
C SER A 5 16.59 1.83 -24.53
N ARG A 6 15.68 0.93 -24.16
CA ARG A 6 14.29 1.30 -23.88
C ARG A 6 14.25 2.10 -22.59
N TYR A 7 14.28 3.42 -22.76
CA TYR A 7 13.76 4.34 -21.76
C TYR A 7 12.27 4.02 -21.56
N PHE A 8 11.93 3.40 -20.43
CA PHE A 8 10.55 3.25 -19.99
C PHE A 8 10.12 4.57 -19.35
N ILE A 9 9.34 5.33 -20.12
CA ILE A 9 8.66 6.55 -19.68
C ILE A 9 7.34 6.11 -19.02
N TRP A 10 7.20 6.37 -17.72
CA TRP A 10 5.96 6.20 -16.96
C TRP A 10 4.89 7.20 -17.43
N TYR A 11 4.23 6.93 -18.56
CA TYR A 11 2.94 7.53 -18.89
C TYR A 11 1.85 6.49 -18.59
N GLY A 12 1.27 6.52 -17.39
CA GLY A 12 0.02 5.82 -17.07
C GLY A 12 0.12 4.47 -16.34
N GLY A 13 1.15 4.25 -15.52
CA GLY A 13 1.15 3.11 -14.58
C GLY A 13 0.09 3.33 -13.51
N LYS A 14 -0.93 2.47 -13.44
CA LYS A 14 -1.88 2.45 -12.32
C LYS A 14 -1.09 2.22 -11.04
N MET A 15 -1.24 3.12 -10.07
CA MET A 15 -0.74 2.89 -8.72
C MET A 15 -1.40 1.63 -8.18
N PRO A 16 -0.64 0.67 -7.62
CA PRO A 16 -1.21 -0.51 -6.99
C PRO A 16 -2.16 -0.10 -5.88
N LYS A 17 -3.40 -0.55 -5.99
CA LYS A 17 -4.43 -0.28 -5.00
C LYS A 17 -4.44 -1.39 -3.97
N VAL A 18 -4.29 -1.03 -2.71
CA VAL A 18 -4.41 -1.93 -1.58
C VAL A 18 -5.84 -1.88 -1.06
N THR A 19 -6.40 -3.05 -0.82
CA THR A 19 -7.68 -3.23 -0.14
C THR A 19 -7.47 -4.14 1.06
N LEU A 20 -7.73 -3.61 2.24
CA LEU A 20 -7.77 -4.36 3.49
C LEU A 20 -9.23 -4.61 3.84
N GLU A 21 -9.61 -5.88 4.00
CA GLU A 21 -10.86 -6.21 4.68
C GLU A 21 -10.61 -6.18 6.17
N VAL A 22 -11.38 -5.37 6.89
CA VAL A 22 -11.15 -5.10 8.31
C VAL A 22 -12.44 -5.24 9.12
N GLU A 23 -12.29 -5.42 10.43
CA GLU A 23 -13.39 -5.45 11.37
C GLU A 23 -13.04 -4.63 12.62
N GLY A 24 -14.03 -3.94 13.19
CA GLY A 24 -13.86 -3.20 14.45
C GLY A 24 -13.13 -1.87 14.30
N VAL A 25 -13.24 -1.21 13.14
CA VAL A 25 -12.78 0.18 12.99
C VAL A 25 -13.67 1.09 13.84
N ASN A 26 -13.19 1.43 15.05
CA ASN A 26 -13.90 2.28 16.00
C ASN A 26 -13.49 3.76 15.89
N ASP A 27 -12.30 4.01 15.34
CA ASP A 27 -11.70 5.33 15.20
C ASP A 27 -11.03 5.44 13.82
N ASN A 28 -11.59 6.31 12.97
CA ASN A 28 -11.09 6.51 11.62
C ASN A 28 -9.75 7.27 11.62
N ASP A 29 -9.50 8.15 12.59
CA ASP A 29 -8.24 8.88 12.70
C ASP A 29 -7.12 7.94 13.12
N ALA A 30 -7.38 7.06 14.09
CA ALA A 30 -6.42 6.03 14.48
C ALA A 30 -6.14 5.04 13.34
N ALA A 31 -7.17 4.64 12.60
CA ALA A 31 -7.00 3.77 11.44
C ALA A 31 -6.21 4.45 10.32
N ARG A 32 -6.45 5.74 10.07
CA ARG A 32 -5.70 6.53 9.09
C ARG A 32 -4.24 6.66 9.47
N ALA A 33 -3.96 7.02 10.72
CA ALA A 33 -2.61 7.13 11.24
C ALA A 33 -1.83 5.81 11.06
N PHE A 34 -2.47 4.67 11.35
CA PHE A 34 -1.85 3.36 11.14
C PHE A 34 -1.46 3.08 9.66
N ILE A 35 -2.28 3.51 8.70
CA ILE A 35 -1.95 3.38 7.28
C ILE A 35 -0.83 4.35 6.88
N GLU A 36 -0.83 5.57 7.40
CA GLU A 36 0.23 6.54 7.16
C GLU A 36 1.59 6.07 7.72
N GLU A 37 1.59 5.29 8.81
CA GLU A 37 2.80 4.66 9.35
C GLU A 37 3.44 3.63 8.39
N ILE A 38 2.67 3.05 7.46
CA ILE A 38 3.23 2.17 6.40
C ILE A 38 4.23 2.95 5.54
N ALA A 39 3.93 4.22 5.21
CA ALA A 39 4.83 5.09 4.46
C ALA A 39 6.04 5.53 5.30
N ASN A 40 5.89 5.66 6.62
CA ASN A 40 7.01 5.99 7.51
C ASN A 40 8.02 4.83 7.66
N GLN A 41 7.54 3.59 7.65
CA GLN A 41 8.39 2.40 7.77
C GLN A 41 9.25 2.16 6.53
N TYR A 42 8.75 2.54 5.36
CA TYR A 42 9.44 2.38 4.08
C TYR A 42 9.60 3.75 3.43
N ALA A 43 10.77 4.38 3.61
CA ALA A 43 11.05 5.77 3.17
C ALA A 43 10.80 6.05 1.67
N ASP A 44 10.78 4.99 0.85
CA ASP A 44 10.53 5.05 -0.58
C ASP A 44 9.08 4.69 -0.95
N LEU A 45 8.19 4.48 0.03
CA LEU A 45 6.76 4.27 -0.17
C LEU A 45 5.97 5.50 0.27
N SER A 46 4.95 5.83 -0.50
CA SER A 46 3.95 6.83 -0.18
C SER A 46 2.56 6.20 -0.30
N VAL A 47 1.66 6.61 0.59
CA VAL A 47 0.26 6.18 0.58
C VAL A 47 -0.63 7.36 0.23
N GLU A 48 -1.53 7.15 -0.73
CA GLU A 48 -2.47 8.18 -1.21
C GLU A 48 -3.90 7.63 -1.24
N ASN A 49 -4.89 8.52 -1.38
CA ASN A 49 -6.30 8.17 -1.57
C ASN A 49 -6.87 7.22 -0.49
N ILE A 50 -6.43 7.39 0.76
CA ILE A 50 -6.88 6.59 1.90
C ILE A 50 -8.39 6.79 2.12
N ASN A 51 -9.15 5.72 1.97
CA ASN A 51 -10.57 5.66 2.26
C ASN A 51 -10.82 4.58 3.32
N ILE A 52 -11.51 4.98 4.39
CA ILE A 52 -11.76 4.12 5.56
C ILE A 52 -13.26 3.93 5.68
N SER A 53 -13.70 2.68 5.70
CA SER A 53 -15.05 2.27 6.05
C SER A 53 -15.01 1.33 7.26
N SER A 54 -16.19 1.01 7.80
CA SER A 54 -16.32 0.11 8.95
C SER A 54 -15.82 -1.31 8.69
N ASN A 55 -15.79 -1.75 7.43
CA ASN A 55 -15.45 -3.10 7.02
C ASN A 55 -14.29 -3.18 6.01
N GLN A 56 -13.81 -2.05 5.50
CA GLN A 56 -12.82 -2.01 4.44
C GLN A 56 -11.96 -0.75 4.53
N ILE A 57 -10.67 -0.90 4.30
CA ILE A 57 -9.75 0.23 4.13
C ILE A 57 -9.12 0.10 2.76
N THR A 58 -9.12 1.16 1.97
CA THR A 58 -8.44 1.18 0.66
C THR A 58 -7.49 2.35 0.56
N PHE A 59 -6.33 2.13 -0.03
CA PHE A 59 -5.34 3.17 -0.28
C PHE A 59 -4.49 2.80 -1.49
N ASP A 60 -3.93 3.80 -2.15
CA ASP A 60 -3.01 3.64 -3.25
C ASP A 60 -1.58 3.68 -2.70
N VAL A 61 -0.72 2.78 -3.18
CA VAL A 61 0.70 2.75 -2.82
C VAL A 61 1.51 3.23 -4.01
N ASN A 62 2.38 4.21 -3.77
CA ASN A 62 3.33 4.69 -4.74
C ASN A 62 4.75 4.46 -4.23
N ALA A 63 5.59 3.82 -5.05
CA ALA A 63 6.96 3.46 -4.75
C ALA A 63 7.92 4.17 -5.73
N PRO A 64 8.07 5.50 -5.64
CA PRO A 64 8.91 6.25 -6.57
C PRO A 64 10.35 5.74 -6.55
N GLY A 65 10.82 5.25 -7.70
CA GLY A 65 12.18 4.70 -7.84
C GLY A 65 12.30 3.19 -7.66
N MET A 66 11.21 2.48 -7.36
CA MET A 66 11.17 1.01 -7.43
C MET A 66 10.45 0.53 -8.68
N GLU A 67 11.12 0.66 -9.84
CA GLU A 67 10.53 0.35 -11.15
C GLU A 67 10.08 -1.12 -11.31
N ASP A 68 10.63 -2.03 -10.50
CA ASP A 68 10.31 -3.46 -10.51
C ASP A 68 9.41 -3.91 -9.34
N THR A 69 8.82 -2.98 -8.56
CA THR A 69 7.95 -3.39 -7.45
C THR A 69 6.64 -3.97 -7.98
N THR A 70 6.42 -5.25 -7.70
CA THR A 70 5.18 -5.95 -8.07
C THR A 70 4.11 -5.80 -6.99
N ALA A 71 2.86 -6.14 -7.34
CA ALA A 71 1.77 -6.22 -6.38
C ALA A 71 2.05 -7.23 -5.25
N GLU A 72 2.77 -8.32 -5.55
CA GLU A 72 3.17 -9.32 -4.55
C GLU A 72 4.19 -8.75 -3.56
N ASP A 73 5.16 -7.95 -4.03
CA ASP A 73 6.14 -7.30 -3.16
C ASP A 73 5.47 -6.30 -2.21
N ILE A 74 4.50 -5.52 -2.71
CA ILE A 74 3.70 -4.59 -1.90
C ILE A 74 2.87 -5.36 -0.88
N LYS A 75 2.21 -6.44 -1.31
CA LYS A 75 1.42 -7.29 -0.42
C LYS A 75 2.28 -7.85 0.70
N PHE A 76 3.46 -8.37 0.37
CA PHE A 76 4.40 -8.93 1.34
C PHE A 76 4.82 -7.89 2.39
N ARG A 77 5.20 -6.68 1.96
CA ARG A 77 5.57 -5.58 2.88
C ARG A 77 4.43 -5.15 3.80
N ILE A 78 3.21 -5.10 3.28
CA ILE A 78 2.02 -4.73 4.06
C ILE A 78 1.69 -5.84 5.07
N ASP A 79 1.75 -7.11 4.65
CA ASP A 79 1.56 -8.24 5.56
C ASP A 79 2.63 -8.26 6.66
N GLU A 80 3.90 -8.01 6.34
CA GLU A 80 4.97 -7.87 7.33
C GLU A 80 4.68 -6.74 8.31
N PHE A 81 4.34 -5.54 7.81
CA PHE A 81 4.00 -4.39 8.64
C PHE A 81 2.84 -4.70 9.60
N ILE A 82 1.77 -5.33 9.11
CA ILE A 82 0.61 -5.71 9.92
C ILE A 82 0.98 -6.78 10.94
N SER A 83 1.90 -7.70 10.62
CA SER A 83 2.34 -8.73 11.57
C SER A 83 3.22 -8.18 12.69
N MET A 84 3.97 -7.12 12.42
CA MET A 84 4.91 -6.50 13.35
C MET A 84 4.28 -5.41 14.23
N ASN A 85 3.18 -4.81 13.76
CA ASN A 85 2.49 -3.74 14.46
C ASN A 85 1.11 -4.20 14.95
N VAL A 86 0.55 -3.51 15.94
CA VAL A 86 -0.79 -3.81 16.46
C VAL A 86 -1.78 -2.83 15.83
N PRO A 87 -2.55 -3.22 14.80
CA PRO A 87 -3.57 -2.36 14.23
C PRO A 87 -4.69 -2.05 15.24
N PRO A 88 -5.30 -0.86 15.18
CA PRO A 88 -6.48 -0.52 16.00
C PRO A 88 -7.78 -1.21 15.52
N PHE A 89 -7.67 -2.13 14.57
CA PHE A 89 -8.74 -2.91 13.95
C PHE A 89 -8.23 -4.31 13.64
N THR A 90 -9.13 -5.26 13.38
CA THR A 90 -8.76 -6.61 12.96
C THR A 90 -8.64 -6.67 11.43
N VAL A 91 -7.48 -7.05 10.90
CA VAL A 91 -7.30 -7.32 9.47
C VAL A 91 -7.73 -8.76 9.17
N LYS A 92 -8.65 -8.93 8.22
CA LYS A 92 -9.15 -10.23 7.75
C LYS A 92 -8.43 -10.69 6.49
N SER A 93 -8.18 -9.77 5.56
CA SER A 93 -7.50 -10.05 4.30
C SER A 93 -6.82 -8.80 3.74
N VAL A 94 -5.78 -9.04 2.94
CA VAL A 94 -5.02 -8.02 2.22
C VAL A 94 -5.04 -8.37 0.74
N ASN A 95 -5.47 -7.44 -0.10
CA ASN A 95 -5.51 -7.58 -1.54
C ASN A 95 -4.81 -6.39 -2.21
N VAL A 96 -4.04 -6.64 -3.27
CA VAL A 96 -3.30 -5.62 -4.02
C VAL A 96 -3.58 -5.82 -5.51
N SER A 97 -4.05 -4.78 -6.20
CA SER A 97 -4.51 -4.82 -7.60
C SER A 97 -4.05 -3.65 -8.45
#